data_AF-A0A2E2WAX6-F1
#
_entry.id   AF-A0A2E2WAX6-F1
#
_cell.length_a   1.000
_cell.length_b   1.000
_cell.length_c   1.000
_cell.angle_alpha   90.00
_cell.angle_beta   90.00
_cell.angle_gamma   90.00
#
_symmetry.space_group_name_H-M   'P 1'
#
loop_
_entity.id
_entity.type
_entity.pdbx_description
1 polymer ?
#
loop_
_entity_poly.entity_id
_entity_poly.type
_entity_poly.pdbx_seq_one_letter_code
_entity_poly.pdbx_strand_id
1 'polypeptide(L)'
;MKNILVLCTGNSCRSQMAEGYLKKFANGKANIYSAGIETHGLNPGAVAAMKRDGIDITTHTSNHVDEYDGISWDYIITVCDHAYENCPFIPAPDAKRLHHNFYDPSKFKGTEKETEAAFDKARNEIKEYCCSFIENNL
;
A
#
# COMPACT_ATOMS: atom_id res chain seq x y z
N MET A 1 -2.66 4.85 19.75
CA MET A 1 -3.08 4.00 18.61
C MET A 1 -1.93 3.97 17.64
N LYS A 2 -1.56 2.82 17.07
CA LYS A 2 -0.38 2.72 16.21
C LYS A 2 -0.63 3.40 14.86
N ASN A 3 0.35 4.13 14.34
CA ASN A 3 0.32 4.74 13.02
C ASN A 3 1.20 3.91 12.06
N ILE A 4 0.60 3.41 10.99
CA ILE A 4 1.25 2.56 9.99
C ILE A 4 1.22 3.28 8.64
N LEU A 5 2.38 3.50 8.06
CA LEU A 5 2.55 4.12 6.75
C LEU A 5 2.97 3.08 5.71
N VAL A 6 2.27 3.04 4.57
CA VAL A 6 2.65 2.25 3.40
C VAL A 6 3.18 3.16 2.28
N LEU A 7 4.39 2.87 1.79
CA LEU A 7 5.07 3.67 0.78
C LEU A 7 5.30 2.91 -0.51
N CYS A 8 4.90 3.51 -1.63
CA CYS A 8 5.37 3.11 -2.95
C CYS A 8 5.88 4.33 -3.73
N THR A 9 6.23 4.17 -5.00
CA THR A 9 6.64 5.30 -5.84
C THR A 9 5.52 6.32 -6.02
N GLY A 10 4.46 5.97 -6.76
CA GLY A 10 3.43 6.93 -7.19
C GLY A 10 2.10 6.90 -6.42
N ASN A 11 2.05 6.23 -5.27
CA ASN A 11 0.84 5.97 -4.48
C ASN A 11 -0.42 5.59 -5.27
N SER A 12 -0.29 4.65 -6.21
CA SER A 12 -1.31 4.39 -7.23
C SER A 12 -1.93 3.00 -7.18
N CYS A 13 -1.12 1.97 -6.85
CA CYS A 13 -1.51 0.58 -7.06
C CYS A 13 -1.25 -0.28 -5.81
N ARG A 14 0.00 -0.74 -5.60
CA ARG A 14 0.37 -1.62 -4.48
C ARG A 14 0.08 -1.01 -3.11
N SER A 15 0.47 0.24 -2.89
CA SER A 15 0.23 0.95 -1.63
C SER A 15 -1.25 1.15 -1.34
N GLN A 16 -2.06 1.43 -2.37
CA GLN A 16 -3.51 1.60 -2.26
C GLN A 16 -4.22 0.29 -1.89
N MET A 17 -3.82 -0.82 -2.51
CA MET A 17 -4.33 -2.15 -2.13
C MET A 17 -3.92 -2.52 -0.71
N ALA A 18 -2.66 -2.27 -0.34
CA ALA A 18 -2.16 -2.53 1.00
C ALA A 18 -2.88 -1.70 2.08
N GLU A 19 -3.13 -0.42 1.82
CA GLU A 19 -3.93 0.43 2.72
C GLU A 19 -5.33 -0.17 2.96
N GLY A 20 -6.02 -0.57 1.90
CA GLY A 20 -7.35 -1.18 2.02
C GLY A 20 -7.34 -2.47 2.86
N TYR A 21 -6.36 -3.35 2.65
CA TYR A 21 -6.23 -4.58 3.43
C TYR A 21 -5.84 -4.33 4.88
N LEU A 22 -4.84 -3.48 5.13
CA LEU A 22 -4.43 -3.13 6.48
C LEU A 22 -5.57 -2.49 7.26
N LYS A 23 -6.35 -1.58 6.65
CA LYS A 23 -7.55 -1.01 7.30
C LYS A 23 -8.57 -2.09 7.68
N LYS A 24 -8.87 -2.99 6.73
CA LYS A 24 -9.81 -4.11 6.95
C LYS A 24 -9.36 -5.01 8.10
N PHE A 25 -8.09 -5.43 8.11
CA PHE A 25 -7.58 -6.38 9.09
C PHE A 25 -7.29 -5.72 10.45
N ALA A 26 -6.83 -4.48 10.48
CA ALA A 26 -6.61 -3.73 11.71
C ALA A 26 -7.91 -3.49 12.48
N ASN A 27 -9.06 -3.43 11.78
CA ASN A 27 -10.39 -3.28 12.36
C ASN A 27 -10.45 -2.13 13.40
N GLY A 28 -9.89 -0.97 13.05
CA GLY A 28 -9.86 0.23 13.89
C GLY A 28 -8.81 0.23 15.02
N LYS A 29 -7.95 -0.78 15.13
CA LYS A 29 -6.88 -0.84 16.16
C LYS A 29 -5.62 -0.03 15.80
N ALA A 30 -5.52 0.44 14.56
CA ALA A 30 -4.42 1.25 14.08
C ALA A 30 -4.91 2.27 13.03
N ASN A 31 -4.18 3.38 12.94
CA ASN A 31 -4.36 4.35 11.86
C ASN A 31 -3.47 3.92 10.69
N ILE A 32 -4.08 3.76 9.52
CA ILE A 32 -3.41 3.27 8.32
C ILE A 32 -3.39 4.39 7.28
N TYR A 33 -2.20 4.61 6.73
CA TYR A 33 -1.93 5.63 5.72
C TYR A 33 -1.19 5.00 4.55
N SER A 34 -1.36 5.56 3.36
CA SER A 34 -0.44 5.30 2.26
C SER A 34 0.01 6.60 1.60
N ALA A 35 1.24 6.59 1.11
CA ALA A 35 1.83 7.71 0.40
C ALA A 35 2.74 7.26 -0.74
N GLY A 36 3.18 8.24 -1.49
CA GLY A 36 4.16 8.11 -2.56
C GLY A 36 5.23 9.18 -2.44
N ILE A 37 6.35 8.90 -3.08
CA ILE A 37 7.39 9.92 -3.37
C ILE A 37 6.96 10.79 -4.58
N GLU A 38 6.00 10.28 -5.34
CA GLU A 38 5.28 10.92 -6.42
C GLU A 38 3.77 10.65 -6.24
N THR A 39 2.92 11.38 -6.95
CA THR A 39 1.46 11.15 -6.95
C THR A 39 0.97 10.89 -8.38
N HIS A 40 0.44 9.69 -8.63
CA HIS A 40 -0.03 9.27 -9.97
C HIS A 40 -1.54 9.03 -10.03
N GLY A 41 -2.26 9.32 -8.94
CA GLY A 41 -3.69 9.01 -8.85
C GLY A 41 -3.95 7.52 -8.64
N LEU A 42 -5.19 7.17 -8.33
CA LEU A 42 -5.59 5.78 -8.11
C LEU A 42 -5.59 5.00 -9.44
N ASN A 43 -4.96 3.82 -9.42
CA ASN A 43 -5.01 2.92 -10.56
C ASN A 43 -6.40 2.25 -10.67
N PRO A 44 -7.13 2.40 -11.78
CA PRO A 44 -8.44 1.79 -11.94
C PRO A 44 -8.45 0.25 -11.81
N GLY A 45 -7.36 -0.41 -12.22
CA GLY A 45 -7.20 -1.86 -12.06
C GLY A 45 -7.06 -2.28 -10.59
N ALA A 46 -6.39 -1.46 -9.76
CA ALA A 46 -6.31 -1.70 -8.32
C ALA A 46 -7.70 -1.53 -7.67
N VAL A 47 -8.45 -0.49 -8.05
CA VAL A 47 -9.83 -0.27 -7.59
C VAL A 47 -10.71 -1.47 -7.95
N ALA A 48 -10.66 -1.93 -9.20
CA ALA A 48 -11.44 -3.08 -9.65
C ALA A 48 -11.07 -4.37 -8.90
N ALA A 49 -9.77 -4.62 -8.69
CA ALA A 49 -9.28 -5.79 -7.97
C ALA A 49 -9.72 -5.81 -6.50
N MET A 50 -9.62 -4.68 -5.81
CA MET A 50 -10.06 -4.56 -4.41
C MET A 50 -11.59 -4.71 -4.29
N LYS A 51 -12.35 -4.13 -5.22
CA LYS A 51 -13.81 -4.28 -5.26
C LYS A 51 -14.23 -5.74 -5.40
N ARG A 52 -13.51 -6.55 -6.18
CA ARG A 52 -13.74 -8.01 -6.29
C ARG A 52 -13.55 -8.76 -4.96
N ASP A 53 -12.76 -8.22 -4.02
CA ASP A 53 -12.57 -8.77 -2.67
C ASP A 53 -13.41 -8.04 -1.61
N GLY A 54 -14.41 -7.26 -2.05
CA GLY A 54 -15.36 -6.55 -1.20
C GLY A 54 -14.77 -5.36 -0.45
N ILE A 55 -13.66 -4.77 -0.94
CA ILE A 55 -13.02 -3.60 -0.34
C ILE A 55 -13.15 -2.44 -1.31
N ASP A 56 -13.82 -1.38 -0.89
CA ASP A 56 -13.92 -0.14 -1.66
C ASP A 56 -12.75 0.79 -1.30
N ILE A 57 -11.92 1.10 -2.30
CA ILE A 57 -10.82 2.07 -2.18
C ILE A 57 -11.08 3.32 -3.04
N THR A 58 -12.27 3.49 -3.62
CA THR A 58 -12.59 4.63 -4.49
C THR A 58 -12.52 5.97 -3.78
N THR A 59 -12.67 5.97 -2.46
CA THR A 59 -12.56 7.17 -1.62
C THR A 59 -11.13 7.47 -1.18
N HIS A 60 -10.16 6.62 -1.51
CA HIS A 60 -8.76 6.91 -1.21
C HIS A 60 -8.25 8.03 -2.11
N THR A 61 -7.19 8.69 -1.64
CA THR A 61 -6.45 9.71 -2.38
C THR A 61 -5.03 9.23 -2.65
N SER A 62 -4.44 9.72 -3.74
CA SER A 62 -3.02 9.48 -4.04
C SER A 62 -2.21 10.59 -3.39
N ASN A 63 -1.70 10.33 -2.18
CA ASN A 63 -1.05 11.35 -1.35
C ASN A 63 0.48 11.30 -1.49
N HIS A 64 1.09 12.48 -1.42
CA HIS A 64 2.52 12.63 -1.26
C HIS A 64 2.91 12.42 0.20
N VAL A 65 4.10 11.87 0.44
CA VAL A 65 4.58 11.58 1.81
C VAL A 65 4.68 12.81 2.70
N ASP A 66 5.02 13.97 2.12
CA ASP A 66 5.15 15.24 2.85
C ASP A 66 3.82 15.76 3.42
N GLU A 67 2.68 15.28 2.90
CA GLU A 67 1.36 15.62 3.45
C GLU A 67 1.16 15.09 4.87
N TYR A 68 1.99 14.13 5.28
CA TYR A 68 1.92 13.49 6.58
C TYR A 68 3.02 13.96 7.55
N ASP A 69 3.57 15.14 7.31
CA ASP A 69 4.52 15.76 8.25
C ASP A 69 3.90 15.91 9.65
N GLY A 70 4.72 15.69 10.67
CA GLY A 70 4.29 15.71 12.08
C GLY A 70 3.55 14.46 12.57
N ILE A 71 3.28 13.45 11.73
CA ILE A 71 2.75 12.16 12.20
C ILE A 71 3.90 11.30 12.74
N SER A 72 3.80 10.89 14.00
CA SER A 72 4.70 9.89 14.58
C SER A 72 4.37 8.49 14.06
N TRP A 73 5.34 7.82 13.46
CA TRP A 73 5.16 6.49 12.85
C TRP A 73 5.62 5.37 13.79
N ASP A 74 4.81 4.32 13.92
CA ASP A 74 5.22 3.06 14.56
C ASP A 74 5.81 2.10 13.53
N TYR A 75 5.24 2.10 12.31
CA TYR A 75 5.67 1.24 11.21
C TYR A 75 5.69 2.01 9.88
N ILE A 76 6.73 1.77 9.10
CA ILE A 76 6.83 2.23 7.71
C ILE A 76 7.10 1.00 6.84
N ILE A 77 6.20 0.71 5.91
CA ILE A 77 6.24 -0.46 5.03
C ILE A 77 6.49 0.03 3.60
N THR A 78 7.66 -0.29 3.04
CA THR A 78 7.96 -0.02 1.63
C THR A 78 7.54 -1.21 0.77
N VAL A 79 6.75 -0.95 -0.28
CA VAL A 79 6.07 -2.00 -1.07
C VAL A 79 6.59 -2.17 -2.50
N CYS A 80 7.65 -1.44 -2.85
CA CYS A 80 8.40 -1.61 -4.10
C CYS A 80 9.87 -1.24 -3.92
N ASP A 81 10.77 -1.90 -4.67
CA ASP A 81 12.21 -1.64 -4.60
C ASP A 81 12.55 -0.17 -4.85
N HIS A 82 11.93 0.45 -5.85
CA HIS A 82 12.20 1.85 -6.16
C HIS A 82 11.90 2.78 -4.98
N ALA A 83 10.81 2.54 -4.24
CA ALA A 83 10.49 3.32 -3.06
C ALA A 83 11.39 2.99 -1.87
N TYR A 84 12.01 1.81 -1.84
CA TYR A 84 13.02 1.46 -0.83
C TYR A 84 14.35 2.15 -1.13
N GLU A 85 14.79 2.11 -2.38
CA GLU A 85 16.05 2.70 -2.85
C GLU A 85 16.01 4.23 -2.89
N ASN A 86 14.89 4.80 -3.30
CA ASN A 86 14.68 6.25 -3.42
C ASN A 86 13.79 6.78 -2.30
N CYS A 87 13.66 6.03 -1.20
CA CYS A 87 12.85 6.45 -0.07
C CYS A 87 13.37 7.82 0.40
N PRO A 88 12.57 8.89 0.36
CA PRO A 88 12.95 10.13 1.00
C PRO A 88 13.22 9.82 2.47
N PHE A 89 14.15 10.57 3.05
CA PHE A 89 14.40 10.45 4.48
C PHE A 89 13.16 10.93 5.25
N ILE A 90 12.30 9.97 5.64
CA ILE A 90 11.19 10.24 6.54
C ILE A 90 11.78 10.24 7.96
N PRO A 91 11.79 11.38 8.67
CA PRO A 91 12.40 11.48 10.00
C PRO A 91 11.53 10.77 11.04
N ALA A 92 11.67 9.45 11.11
CA ALA A 92 10.95 8.58 12.03
C ALA A 92 11.95 7.62 12.69
N PRO A 93 12.63 8.06 13.77
CA PRO A 93 13.72 7.30 14.40
C PRO A 93 13.23 6.05 15.13
N ASP A 94 12.02 6.11 15.71
CA ASP A 94 11.44 5.01 16.49
C ASP A 94 10.60 4.03 15.64
N ALA A 95 10.36 4.37 14.36
CA ALA A 95 9.54 3.58 13.48
C ALA A 95 10.26 2.31 13.02
N LYS A 96 9.58 1.16 13.12
CA LYS A 96 10.04 -0.08 12.50
C LYS A 96 9.87 0.00 10.98
N ARG A 97 10.97 -0.13 10.25
CA ARG A 97 10.99 -0.09 8.78
C ARG A 97 10.98 -1.50 8.21
N LEU A 98 9.97 -1.80 7.43
CA LEU A 98 9.79 -3.07 6.75
C LEU A 98 9.83 -2.84 5.24
N HIS A 99 10.26 -3.88 4.53
CA HIS A 99 10.29 -3.88 3.07
C HIS A 99 9.73 -5.20 2.56
N HIS A 100 8.84 -5.10 1.58
CA HIS A 100 8.37 -6.24 0.81
C HIS A 100 8.09 -5.81 -0.62
N ASN A 101 8.83 -6.34 -1.58
CA ASN A 101 8.63 -6.01 -2.99
C ASN A 101 7.52 -6.86 -3.61
N PHE A 102 6.34 -6.28 -3.80
CA PHE A 102 5.23 -6.98 -4.43
C PHE A 102 5.32 -6.95 -5.95
N TYR A 103 4.74 -7.98 -6.57
CA TYR A 103 4.50 -7.99 -8.01
C TYR A 103 3.80 -6.70 -8.48
N ASP A 104 4.30 -6.11 -9.57
CA ASP A 104 3.77 -4.87 -10.14
C ASP A 104 2.81 -5.17 -11.31
N PRO A 105 1.49 -5.15 -11.08
CA PRO A 105 0.53 -5.49 -12.14
C PRO A 105 0.43 -4.38 -13.19
N SER A 106 0.85 -3.15 -12.88
CA SER A 106 0.74 -2.01 -13.80
C SER A 106 1.70 -2.10 -15.00
N LYS A 107 2.77 -2.92 -14.87
CA LYS A 107 3.75 -3.16 -15.93
C LYS A 107 3.36 -4.32 -16.84
N PHE A 108 2.34 -5.10 -16.48
CA PHE A 108 1.90 -6.23 -17.28
C PHE A 108 1.26 -5.74 -18.59
N LYS A 109 1.58 -6.41 -19.70
CA LYS A 109 1.02 -6.15 -21.03
C LYS A 109 0.43 -7.44 -21.56
N GLY A 110 -0.87 -7.43 -21.82
CA GLY A 110 -1.59 -8.57 -22.36
C GLY A 110 -3.03 -8.20 -22.66
N THR A 111 -3.88 -9.22 -22.81
CA THR A 111 -5.32 -9.03 -22.94
C THR A 111 -5.91 -8.47 -21.65
N GLU A 112 -7.16 -7.97 -21.72
CA GLU A 112 -7.90 -7.49 -20.56
C GLU A 112 -7.97 -8.55 -19.45
N LYS A 113 -8.36 -9.78 -19.81
CA LYS A 113 -8.47 -10.90 -18.86
C LYS A 113 -7.13 -11.26 -18.20
N GLU A 114 -6.03 -11.22 -18.96
CA GLU A 114 -4.70 -11.47 -18.40
C GLU A 114 -4.24 -10.33 -17.50
N THR A 115 -4.59 -9.09 -17.85
CA THR A 115 -4.32 -7.91 -17.01
C THR A 115 -5.09 -8.01 -15.69
N GLU A 116 -6.37 -8.36 -15.73
CA GLU A 116 -7.15 -8.60 -14.51
C GLU A 116 -6.53 -9.68 -13.62
N ALA A 117 -6.09 -10.79 -14.21
CA ALA A 117 -5.41 -11.85 -13.49
C ALA A 117 -4.08 -11.38 -12.86
N ALA A 118 -3.35 -10.50 -13.54
CA ALA A 118 -2.14 -9.88 -13.01
C ALA A 118 -2.42 -9.02 -11.78
N PHE A 119 -3.50 -8.21 -11.80
CA PHE A 119 -3.95 -7.44 -10.64
C PHE A 119 -4.43 -8.33 -9.49
N ASP A 120 -5.18 -9.40 -9.78
CA ASP A 120 -5.62 -10.34 -8.75
C ASP A 120 -4.45 -11.08 -8.09
N LYS A 121 -3.41 -11.41 -8.87
CA LYS A 121 -2.16 -11.98 -8.34
C LYS A 121 -1.50 -11.02 -7.34
N ALA A 122 -1.27 -9.76 -7.74
CA ALA A 122 -0.69 -8.75 -6.85
C ALA A 122 -1.54 -8.53 -5.60
N ARG A 123 -2.86 -8.44 -5.76
CA ARG A 123 -3.82 -8.27 -4.67
C ARG A 123 -3.71 -9.40 -3.65
N ASN A 124 -3.68 -10.66 -4.11
CA ASN A 124 -3.62 -11.81 -3.20
C ASN A 124 -2.31 -11.85 -2.42
N GLU A 125 -1.17 -11.56 -3.07
CA GLU A 125 0.13 -11.44 -2.40
C GLU A 125 0.11 -10.36 -1.31
N ILE A 126 -0.44 -9.18 -1.63
CA ILE A 126 -0.57 -8.07 -0.69
C ILE A 126 -1.50 -8.45 0.47
N LYS A 127 -2.61 -9.14 0.20
CA LYS A 127 -3.58 -9.58 1.20
C LYS A 127 -2.92 -10.49 2.24
N GLU A 128 -2.18 -11.50 1.79
CA GLU A 128 -1.48 -12.46 2.65
C GLU A 128 -0.47 -11.74 3.55
N TYR A 129 0.35 -10.86 2.96
CA TYR A 129 1.30 -10.06 3.72
C TYR A 129 0.61 -9.18 4.77
N CYS A 130 -0.45 -8.45 4.39
CA CYS A 130 -1.15 -7.54 5.30
C CYS A 130 -1.84 -8.28 6.45
N CYS A 131 -2.42 -9.46 6.18
CA CYS A 131 -3.02 -10.29 7.22
C CYS A 131 -1.98 -10.72 8.24
N SER A 132 -0.86 -11.31 7.77
CA SER A 132 0.23 -11.75 8.63
C SER A 132 0.88 -10.59 9.39
N PHE A 133 1.06 -9.44 8.75
CA PHE A 133 1.61 -8.25 9.40
C PHE A 133 0.73 -7.82 10.58
N ILE A 134 -0.59 -7.72 10.39
CA ILE A 134 -1.51 -7.30 11.44
C ILE A 134 -1.53 -8.31 12.59
N GLU A 135 -1.64 -9.61 12.31
CA GLU A 135 -1.64 -10.67 13.34
C GLU A 135 -0.40 -10.66 14.24
N ASN A 136 0.76 -10.31 13.67
CA ASN A 136 2.03 -10.33 14.39
C ASN A 136 2.37 -9.00 15.08
N ASN A 137 1.69 -7.90 14.74
CA ASN A 137 2.10 -6.55 15.16
C ASN A 137 1.00 -5.75 15.87
N LEU A 138 -0.27 -6.12 15.77
CA LEU A 138 -1.39 -5.45 16.45
C LEU A 138 -2.12 -6.38 17.42
#